data_AF-A0A3N5F7W1-F1
#
_entry.id   AF-A0A3N5F7W1-F1
#
_cell.length_a   1.000
_cell.length_b   1.000
_cell.length_c   1.000
_cell.angle_alpha   90.00
_cell.angle_beta   90.00
_cell.angle_gamma   90.00
#
_symmetry.space_group_name_H-M   'P 1'
#
loop_
_entity.id
_entity.type
_entity.pdbx_description
1 polymer ?
#
loop_
_entity_poly.entity_id
_entity_poly.type
_entity_poly.pdbx_seq_one_letter_code
_entity_poly.pdbx_strand_id
1 'polypeptide(L)' 'MKLFLLLIGLVFILEGLPYAASPDAMRKWLVKLADLSSQQLRVMGFSAVGLGLLIIWIVQKTNVLD' A
#
# COMPACT_ATOMS: atom_id res chain seq x y z
N MET A 1 5.25 19.19 -8.43
CA MET A 1 5.80 19.36 -7.07
C MET A 1 4.75 19.26 -5.97
N LYS A 2 3.67 20.07 -5.97
CA LYS A 2 2.60 19.99 -4.94
C LYS A 2 1.98 18.59 -4.80
N LEU A 3 1.62 17.96 -5.92
CA LEU A 3 0.98 16.64 -5.92
C LEU A 3 1.90 15.53 -5.39
N PHE A 4 3.20 15.61 -5.69
CA PHE A 4 4.20 14.67 -5.17
C PHE A 4 4.32 14.73 -3.64
N LEU A 5 4.43 15.95 -3.08
CA LEU A 5 4.48 16.15 -1.63
C LEU A 5 3.19 15.71 -0.94
N LEU A 6 2.03 15.92 -1.57
CA LEU A 6 0.73 15.47 -1.05
C LEU A 6 0.65 13.95 -1.02
N LEU A 7 1.05 13.27 -2.10
CA LEU A 7 1.10 11.80 -2.14
C LEU A 7 2.02 11.24 -1.05
N ILE A 8 3.19 11.84 -0.84
CA ILE A 8 4.09 11.44 0.26
C ILE A 8 3.36 11.58 1.61
N GLY A 9 2.76 12.74 1.87
CA GLY A 9 2.03 12.98 3.12
C GLY A 9 0.87 11.98 3.33
N LEU A 10 0.12 11.67 2.27
CA LEU A 10 -0.96 10.69 2.31
C LEU A 10 -0.46 9.27 2.61
N VAL A 11 0.67 8.86 2.03
CA VAL A 11 1.32 7.57 2.33
C VAL A 11 1.70 7.51 3.81
N PHE A 12 2.28 8.57 4.37
CA PHE A 12 2.60 8.62 5.80
C PHE A 12 1.35 8.50 6.69
N ILE A 13 0.25 9.17 6.33
CA ILE A 13 -1.01 9.07 7.07
C ILE A 13 -1.56 7.64 6.98
N LEU A 14 -1.64 7.06 5.78
CA LEU A 14 -2.19 5.72 5.57
C LEU A 14 -1.35 4.64 6.25
N GLU A 15 -0.02 4.73 6.16
CA GLU A 15 0.88 3.80 6.85
C GLU A 15 0.84 4.02 8.37
N GLY A 16 0.74 5.26 8.85
CA GLY A 16 0.73 5.60 10.28
C GLY A 16 -0.61 5.31 10.98
N LEU A 17 -1.73 5.36 10.26
CA LEU A 17 -3.06 5.24 10.82
C LEU A 17 -3.32 3.89 11.52
N PRO A 18 -2.94 2.72 10.96
CA PRO A 18 -3.06 1.45 11.67
C PRO A 18 -2.29 1.42 13.00
N TYR A 19 -1.09 2.01 13.05
CA TYR A 19 -0.28 2.08 14.26
C TYR A 19 -0.93 2.99 15.32
N ALA A 20 -1.53 4.10 14.91
CA ALA A 20 -2.18 5.05 15.81
C ALA A 20 -3.56 4.56 16.29
N ALA A 21 -4.36 3.96 15.40
CA ALA A 21 -5.72 3.54 15.68
C ALA A 21 -5.78 2.20 16.44
N SER A 22 -4.91 1.25 16.10
CA SER A 22 -4.90 -0.07 16.76
C SER A 22 -3.51 -0.71 16.71
N PRO A 23 -2.60 -0.32 17.63
CA PRO A 23 -1.22 -0.84 17.65
C PRO A 23 -1.17 -2.35 17.88
N ASP A 24 -2.08 -2.92 18.68
CA ASP A 24 -2.12 -4.36 18.94
C ASP A 24 -2.53 -5.18 17.71
N ALA A 25 -3.47 -4.68 16.91
CA ALA A 25 -3.87 -5.33 15.67
C ALA A 25 -2.70 -5.32 14.67
N MET A 26 -2.01 -4.17 14.55
CA MET A 26 -0.86 -4.04 13.66
C MET A 26 0.29 -4.96 14.08
N ARG A 27 0.59 -5.05 15.39
CA ARG A 27 1.61 -5.95 15.92
C ARG A 27 1.31 -7.42 15.60
N LYS A 28 0.06 -7.87 15.78
CA LYS A 28 -0.35 -9.23 15.41
C LYS A 28 -0.21 -9.49 13.91
N TRP A 29 -0.53 -8.50 13.08
CA TRP A 29 -0.35 -8.57 11.63
C TRP A 29 1.12 -8.71 11.24
N LEU A 30 2.00 -7.91 11.83
CA LEU A 30 3.43 -7.96 11.57
C LEU A 30 4.06 -9.31 11.96
N VAL A 31 3.64 -9.91 13.08
CA VAL A 31 4.10 -11.26 13.46
C VAL A 31 3.68 -12.29 12.42
N LYS A 32 2.44 -12.25 11.94
CA LYS A 32 1.97 -13.15 10.87
C LYS A 32 2.73 -12.95 9.56
N LEU A 33 3.07 -11.71 9.23
CA LEU A 33 3.87 -11.39 8.05
C LEU A 33 5.31 -11.91 8.17
N ALA A 34 5.90 -11.85 9.36
CA ALA A 34 7.24 -12.37 9.63
C ALA A 34 7.32 -13.89 9.53
N ASP A 35 6.22 -14.60 9.82
CA ASP A 35 6.13 -16.06 9.65
C ASP A 35 5.97 -16.51 8.18
N LEU A 36 5.70 -15.60 7.24
CA LEU A 36 5.59 -15.94 5.82
C LEU A 36 6.98 -16.21 5.21
N SER A 37 7.05 -17.23 4.35
CA SER A 37 8.28 -17.52 3.61
C SER A 37 8.66 -16.38 2.66
N SER A 38 9.95 -16.24 2.36
CA SER A 38 10.47 -15.24 1.42
C SER A 38 9.88 -15.35 0.01
N GLN A 39 9.33 -16.51 -0.37
CA GLN A 39 8.63 -16.69 -1.65
C GLN A 39 7.21 -16.12 -1.60
N GLN A 40 6.47 -16.35 -0.52
CA GLN A 40 5.14 -15.78 -0.32
C GLN A 40 5.19 -14.25 -0.22
N LEU A 41 6.16 -13.69 0.52
CA LEU A 41 6.38 -12.25 0.59
C LEU A 41 6.69 -11.65 -0.79
N ARG A 42 7.49 -12.34 -1.61
CA ARG A 42 7.76 -11.91 -2.99
C ARG A 42 6.51 -11.91 -3.85
N VAL A 43 5.72 -12.99 -3.84
CA VAL A 43 4.49 -13.07 -4.63
C VAL A 43 3.51 -11.99 -4.20
N MET A 44 3.35 -11.75 -2.90
CA MET A 44 2.50 -10.68 -2.36
C MET A 44 3.00 -9.28 -2.75
N GLY A 45 4.32 -9.05 -2.73
CA GLY A 45 4.91 -7.79 -3.17
C GLY A 45 4.69 -7.55 -4.67
N PHE A 46 4.94 -8.56 -5.50
CA PHE A 46 4.71 -8.46 -6.95
C PHE A 46 3.24 -8.28 -7.29
N SER A 47 2.32 -8.95 -6.59
CA SER A 47 0.89 -8.75 -6.81
C SER A 47 0.43 -7.36 -6.39
N ALA A 48 0.92 -6.83 -5.27
CA ALA A 48 0.63 -5.46 -4.82
C ALA A 48 1.13 -4.41 -5.83
N VAL A 49 2.37 -4.55 -6.32
CA VAL A 49 2.92 -3.66 -7.36
C VAL A 49 2.13 -3.79 -8.66
N GLY A 50 1.80 -5.02 -9.08
CA GLY A 50 1.03 -5.28 -10.30
C GLY A 50 -0.37 -4.66 -10.24
N LEU A 51 -1.08 -4.80 -9.12
CA LEU A 51 -2.38 -4.17 -8.90
C LEU A 51 -2.27 -2.65 -8.87
N GLY A 52 -1.25 -2.10 -8.22
CA GLY A 52 -0.99 -0.65 -8.22
C GLY A 52 -0.78 -0.10 -9.62
N LEU A 53 0.01 -0.78 -10.44
CA LEU A 53 0.23 -0.42 -11.85
C LEU A 53 -1.05 -0.53 -12.68
N LEU A 54 -1.85 -1.58 -12.47
CA LEU A 54 -3.15 -1.74 -13.13
C LEU A 54 -4.11 -0.60 -12.78
N ILE A 55 -4.19 -0.22 -11.50
CA ILE A 55 -5.04 0.90 -11.06
C ILE A 55 -4.57 2.20 -11.74
N ILE A 56 -3.26 2.49 -11.72
CA ILE A 56 -2.71 3.69 -12.36
C ILE A 56 -3.03 3.68 -13.86
N TRP A 57 -2.88 2.53 -14.53
CA TRP A 57 -3.15 2.39 -15.95
C TRP A 57 -4.62 2.61 -16.28
N ILE A 58 -5.54 2.04 -15.49
CA ILE A 58 -7.00 2.24 -15.67
C ILE A 58 -7.35 3.71 -15.45
N VAL A 59 -6.89 4.31 -14.36
CA VAL A 59 -7.20 5.71 -14.01
C VAL A 59 -6.64 6.70 -15.03
N GLN A 60 -5.45 6.43 -15.60
CA GLN A 60 -4.91 7.28 -16.66
C GLN A 60 -5.60 7.09 -18.02
N LYS A 61 -6.03 5.87 -18.33
CA LYS A 61 -6.54 5.52 -19.67
C LYS A 61 -8.04 5.76 -19.81
N THR A 62 -8.78 5.53 -18.74
CA THR A 62 -10.19 5.87 -18.70
C THR A 62 -10.26 7.36 -18.36
N ASN A 63 -10.91 8.15 -19.21
CA ASN A 63 -11.18 9.57 -19.02
C ASN A 63 -12.20 9.79 -17.87
N VAL A 64 -12.11 9.04 -16.78
CA VAL A 64 -13.09 9.04 -15.67
C VAL A 64 -13.06 10.32 -14.85
N LEU A 65 -12.06 11.17 -15.06
CA LEU A 65 -11.91 12.47 -14.41
C LEU A 65 -12.04 13.65 -15.39
N ASP A 66 -12.44 13.40 -16.64
CA ASP A 66 -12.87 14.42 -17.61
C ASP A 66 -14.41 14.51 -17.66
#